data_AF-A0A6M8W8U5-F1
#
_entry.id   AF-A0A6M8W8U5-F1
#
_cell.length_a   1.000
_cell.length_b   1.000
_cell.length_c   1.000
_cell.angle_alpha   90.00
_cell.angle_beta   90.00
_cell.angle_gamma   90.00
#
_symmetry.space_group_name_H-M   'P 1'
#
loop_
_entity.id
_entity.type
_entity.pdbx_description
1 polymer ?
#
loop_
_entity_poly.entity_id
_entity_poly.type
_entity_poly.pdbx_seq_one_letter_code
_entity_poly.pdbx_strand_id
1 'polypeptide(L)'
;MSSAFKGKDLFGSGPHRFAQGRQGQVMLSWISLGTTQPGTVAIGLTELDVLVTGRLVAASESALWTLRDAIAAELEESPTEGTLIDLHGHQWTEMTFIDFREGDRTDRGRVVSLAYEAVFRRIREY
;
A
#
# COMPACT_ATOMS: atom_id res chain seq x y z
N MET A 1 -11.82 12.38 -9.95
CA MET A 1 -10.37 12.49 -9.76
C MET A 1 -9.77 11.10 -9.93
N SER A 2 -8.55 10.99 -10.48
CA SER A 2 -7.84 9.72 -10.57
C SER A 2 -7.07 9.45 -9.28
N SER A 3 -6.96 8.18 -8.91
CA SER A 3 -6.04 7.72 -7.87
C SER A 3 -4.60 7.93 -8.33
N ALA A 4 -3.69 8.34 -7.45
CA ALA A 4 -2.30 8.54 -7.83
C ALA A 4 -1.32 8.34 -6.66
N PHE A 5 -0.09 7.94 -6.98
CA PHE A 5 1.05 7.98 -6.06
C PHE A 5 2.19 8.75 -6.73
N LYS A 6 2.79 9.72 -6.02
CA LYS A 6 3.82 10.63 -6.58
C LYS A 6 3.39 11.31 -7.89
N GLY A 7 2.09 11.56 -8.03
CA GLY A 7 1.49 12.13 -9.25
C GLY A 7 1.34 11.16 -10.43
N LYS A 8 1.70 9.87 -10.28
CA LYS A 8 1.51 8.83 -11.29
C LYS A 8 0.23 8.04 -11.02
N ASP A 9 -0.55 7.78 -12.06
CA ASP A 9 -1.74 6.93 -11.98
C ASP A 9 -1.35 5.45 -12.11
N LEU A 10 -1.12 4.80 -10.98
CA LEU A 10 -0.73 3.39 -10.90
C LEU A 10 -1.94 2.44 -10.83
N PHE A 11 -3.12 2.96 -10.47
CA PHE A 11 -4.26 2.14 -10.06
C PHE A 11 -5.52 2.35 -10.92
N GLY A 12 -5.52 3.37 -11.79
CA GLY A 12 -6.66 3.76 -12.62
C GLY A 12 -7.02 2.78 -13.74
N SER A 13 -6.22 1.73 -13.97
CA SER A 13 -6.51 0.71 -15.00
C SER A 13 -7.76 -0.12 -14.70
N GLY A 14 -8.17 -0.22 -13.43
CA GLY A 14 -9.32 -1.04 -13.03
C GLY A 14 -9.88 -0.72 -11.65
N PRO A 15 -10.91 -1.46 -11.19
CA PRO A 15 -11.56 -1.20 -9.92
C PRO A 15 -10.61 -1.52 -8.75
N HIS A 16 -10.53 -0.59 -7.81
CA HIS A 16 -9.71 -0.72 -6.61
C HIS A 16 -10.33 0.03 -5.43
N ARG A 17 -9.88 -0.29 -4.22
CA ARG A 17 -10.33 0.29 -2.96
C ARG A 17 -9.14 0.61 -2.06
N PHE A 18 -9.29 1.66 -1.27
CA PHE A 18 -8.33 2.06 -0.25
C PHE A 18 -8.90 1.69 1.13
N ALA A 19 -8.06 1.12 1.97
CA ALA A 19 -8.39 0.82 3.36
C ALA A 19 -7.29 1.38 4.25
N GLN A 20 -7.69 2.15 5.26
CA GLN A 20 -6.76 2.65 6.25
C GLN A 20 -6.50 1.57 7.31
N GLY A 21 -5.23 1.29 7.55
CA GLY A 21 -4.76 0.36 8.57
C GLY A 21 -4.92 0.94 9.99
N ARG A 22 -4.30 0.25 10.95
CA ARG A 22 -4.39 0.62 12.37
C ARG A 22 -3.70 1.96 12.61
N GLN A 23 -4.33 2.77 13.45
CA GLN A 23 -3.77 4.02 13.98
C GLN A 23 -3.88 4.01 15.50
N GLY A 24 -2.87 4.52 16.19
CA GLY A 24 -2.88 4.63 17.65
C GLY A 24 -1.53 4.39 18.28
N GLN A 25 -1.50 4.20 19.59
CA GLN A 25 -0.28 3.93 20.35
C GLN A 25 -0.08 2.42 20.49
N VAL A 26 1.13 1.95 20.20
CA VAL A 26 1.49 0.56 20.48
C VAL A 26 1.77 0.44 21.98
N MET A 27 0.98 -0.40 22.62
CA MET A 27 1.09 -0.72 24.05
C MET A 27 1.62 -2.14 24.18
N LEU A 28 2.76 -2.31 24.84
CA LEU A 28 3.28 -3.63 25.16
C LEU A 28 3.14 -3.89 26.65
N SER A 29 2.89 -5.15 26.99
CA SER A 29 2.98 -5.58 28.37
C SER A 29 4.44 -5.66 28.80
N TRP A 30 4.70 -5.29 30.05
CA TRP A 30 5.98 -5.48 30.72
C TRP A 30 6.49 -6.93 30.64
N ILE A 31 5.57 -7.92 30.64
CA ILE A 31 5.93 -9.33 30.49
C ILE A 31 6.47 -9.68 29.10
N SER A 32 5.94 -9.03 28.05
CA SER A 32 6.41 -9.20 26.68
C SER A 32 7.81 -8.62 26.45
N LEU A 33 8.25 -7.72 27.34
CA LEU A 33 9.60 -7.15 27.38
C LEU A 33 10.54 -7.89 28.34
N GLY A 34 10.13 -9.06 28.86
CA GLY A 34 10.95 -9.89 29.74
C GLY A 34 10.96 -9.45 31.21
N THR A 35 10.08 -8.53 31.60
CA THR A 35 9.97 -8.07 33.00
C THR A 35 8.76 -8.73 33.69
N THR A 36 8.91 -9.15 34.94
CA THR A 36 7.83 -9.84 35.68
C THR A 36 6.88 -8.88 36.39
N GLN A 37 7.02 -7.58 36.16
CA GLN A 37 6.16 -6.57 36.79
C GLN A 37 4.83 -6.44 36.03
N PRO A 38 3.71 -6.26 36.74
CA PRO A 38 2.44 -5.98 36.11
C PRO A 38 2.44 -4.58 35.46
N GLY A 39 1.77 -4.48 34.32
CA GLY A 39 1.48 -3.20 33.65
C GLY A 39 1.80 -3.22 32.15
N THR A 40 1.70 -2.03 31.56
CA THR A 40 1.93 -1.79 30.13
C THR A 40 2.78 -0.55 29.95
N VAL A 41 3.62 -0.55 28.94
CA VAL A 41 4.40 0.60 28.51
C VAL A 41 4.02 0.98 27.08
N ALA A 42 3.91 2.27 26.84
CA ALA A 42 3.75 2.80 25.50
C ALA A 42 5.10 2.85 24.80
N ILE A 43 5.23 2.15 23.67
CA ILE A 43 6.50 2.10 22.91
C ILE A 43 6.53 3.04 21.71
N GLY A 44 5.40 3.64 21.32
CA GLY A 44 5.34 4.63 20.24
C GLY A 44 4.01 4.64 19.52
N LEU A 45 3.87 5.54 18.55
CA LEU A 45 2.71 5.54 17.65
C LEU A 45 2.91 4.48 16.55
N THR A 46 1.82 3.79 16.24
CA THR A 46 1.72 2.90 15.08
C THR A 46 1.86 3.73 13.82
N GLU A 47 2.69 3.25 12.90
CA GLU A 47 2.83 3.83 11.58
C GLU A 47 1.52 3.74 10.80
N LEU A 48 1.23 4.75 9.99
CA LEU A 48 -0.02 4.75 9.23
C LEU A 48 0.14 3.89 7.99
N ASP A 49 -0.59 2.79 7.94
CA ASP A 49 -0.70 1.95 6.76
C ASP A 49 -1.93 2.31 5.92
N VAL A 50 -1.76 2.37 4.61
CA VAL A 50 -2.85 2.46 3.64
C VAL A 50 -2.73 1.27 2.69
N LEU A 51 -3.74 0.43 2.68
CA LEU A 51 -3.83 -0.75 1.85
C LEU A 51 -4.67 -0.43 0.61
N VAL A 52 -4.10 -0.66 -0.57
CA VAL A 52 -4.81 -0.57 -1.85
C VAL A 52 -5.02 -1.97 -2.37
N THR A 53 -6.27 -2.38 -2.55
CA THR A 53 -6.60 -3.69 -3.13
C THR A 53 -7.47 -3.49 -4.36
N GLY A 54 -7.19 -4.21 -5.44
CA GLY A 54 -7.89 -3.96 -6.70
C GLY A 54 -7.56 -4.96 -7.79
N ARG A 55 -7.87 -4.56 -9.01
CA ARG A 55 -7.51 -5.29 -10.23
C ARG A 55 -6.87 -4.38 -11.25
N LEU A 56 -5.74 -4.81 -11.80
CA LEU A 56 -5.20 -4.28 -13.04
C LEU A 56 -6.03 -4.84 -14.19
N VAL A 57 -6.40 -4.00 -15.15
CA VAL A 57 -7.17 -4.42 -16.33
C VAL A 57 -6.52 -3.82 -17.58
N ALA A 58 -6.30 -4.67 -18.59
CA ALA A 58 -5.65 -4.29 -19.83
C ALA A 58 -6.28 -5.03 -21.03
N ALA A 59 -6.12 -4.47 -22.24
CA ALA A 59 -6.64 -5.08 -23.46
C ALA A 59 -5.79 -6.28 -23.95
N SER A 60 -4.53 -6.36 -23.53
CA SER A 60 -3.60 -7.42 -23.90
C SER A 60 -2.71 -7.80 -22.73
N GLU A 61 -2.06 -8.96 -22.84
CA GLU A 61 -1.08 -9.41 -21.85
C GLU A 61 0.15 -8.49 -21.81
N SER A 62 0.61 -8.00 -22.96
CA SER A 62 1.71 -7.02 -23.02
C SER A 62 1.39 -5.73 -22.28
N ALA A 63 0.17 -5.21 -22.42
CA ALA A 63 -0.26 -4.01 -21.70
C ALA A 63 -0.41 -4.27 -20.20
N LEU A 64 -0.82 -5.48 -19.79
CA LEU A 64 -0.82 -5.86 -18.38
C LEU A 64 0.60 -5.87 -17.80
N TRP A 65 1.58 -6.39 -18.54
CA TRP A 65 3.00 -6.34 -18.14
C TRP A 65 3.49 -4.91 -17.98
N THR A 66 3.14 -4.00 -18.90
CA THR A 66 3.48 -2.58 -18.74
C THR A 66 2.93 -1.97 -17.45
N LEU A 67 1.71 -2.34 -17.04
CA LEU A 67 1.13 -1.88 -15.78
C LEU A 67 1.88 -2.45 -14.56
N ARG A 68 2.28 -3.73 -14.60
CA ARG A 68 3.06 -4.36 -13.53
C ARG A 68 4.43 -3.69 -13.39
N ASP A 69 5.12 -3.49 -14.51
CA ASP A 69 6.45 -2.87 -14.54
C ASP A 69 6.38 -1.42 -14.03
N ALA A 70 5.32 -0.68 -14.38
CA ALA A 70 5.11 0.68 -13.88
C ALA A 70 4.92 0.73 -12.35
N ILE A 71 4.24 -0.25 -11.76
CA ILE A 71 4.06 -0.35 -10.29
C ILE A 71 5.37 -0.79 -9.63
N ALA A 72 6.02 -1.82 -10.18
CA ALA A 72 7.28 -2.34 -9.67
C ALA A 72 8.40 -1.29 -9.73
N ALA A 73 8.41 -0.41 -10.74
CA ALA A 73 9.37 0.68 -10.85
C ALA A 73 9.25 1.72 -9.72
N GLU A 74 8.11 1.78 -9.01
CA GLU A 74 7.94 2.65 -7.84
C GLU A 74 8.39 2.00 -6.52
N LEU A 75 8.65 0.68 -6.54
CA LEU A 75 9.27 -0.02 -5.43
C LEU A 75 10.79 0.10 -5.57
N GLU A 76 11.33 1.16 -4.98
CA GLU A 76 12.76 1.47 -4.99
C GLU A 76 13.49 0.80 -3.81
N GLU A 77 14.76 0.42 -3.99
CA GLU A 77 15.62 -0.14 -2.92
C GLU A 77 15.75 0.81 -1.72
N SER A 78 15.83 2.11 -2.01
CA SER A 78 15.74 3.19 -1.03
C SER A 78 14.37 3.85 -1.19
N PRO A 79 13.38 3.48 -0.36
CA PRO A 79 12.02 3.93 -0.57
C PRO A 79 11.92 5.45 -0.43
N THR A 80 11.41 6.11 -1.46
CA THR A 80 11.16 7.56 -1.42
C THR A 80 9.71 7.85 -1.07
N GLU A 81 9.52 8.85 -0.19
CA GLU A 81 8.21 9.32 0.22
C GLU A 81 7.45 10.00 -0.93
N GLY A 82 6.12 9.94 -0.86
CA GLY A 82 5.24 10.59 -1.82
C GLY A 82 3.84 10.82 -1.27
N THR A 83 3.03 11.54 -2.06
CA THR A 83 1.61 11.70 -1.77
C THR A 83 0.81 10.60 -2.45
N LEU A 84 0.02 9.88 -1.66
CA LEU A 84 -0.99 8.93 -2.12
C LEU A 84 -2.36 9.62 -2.16
N ILE A 85 -3.08 9.50 -3.27
CA ILE A 85 -4.38 10.12 -3.50
C ILE A 85 -5.39 9.04 -3.90
N ASP A 86 -6.57 9.03 -3.28
CA ASP A 86 -7.67 8.13 -3.66
C ASP A 86 -8.61 8.73 -4.72
N LEU A 87 -9.59 7.94 -5.15
CA LEU A 87 -10.62 8.35 -6.13
C LEU A 87 -11.56 9.46 -5.61
N HIS A 88 -11.60 9.67 -4.30
CA HIS A 88 -12.48 10.63 -3.62
C HIS A 88 -11.76 11.94 -3.24
N GLY A 89 -10.46 12.05 -3.54
CA GLY A 89 -9.64 13.21 -3.25
C GLY A 89 -9.05 13.24 -1.84
N HIS A 90 -9.16 12.15 -1.08
CA HIS A 90 -8.37 12.02 0.15
C HIS A 90 -6.90 11.87 -0.21
N GLN A 91 -6.06 12.51 0.60
CA GLN A 91 -4.62 12.53 0.38
C GLN A 91 -3.90 12.11 1.66
N TRP A 92 -2.92 11.24 1.49
CA TRP A 92 -1.96 10.87 2.52
C TRP A 92 -0.57 11.32 2.04
N THR A 93 0.02 12.26 2.76
CA THR A 93 1.40 12.73 2.50
C THR A 93 2.42 11.85 3.20
N GLU A 94 3.68 11.93 2.77
CA GLU A 94 4.81 11.21 3.39
C GLU A 94 4.60 9.68 3.39
N MET A 95 3.89 9.17 2.39
CA MET A 95 3.65 7.74 2.25
C MET A 95 4.79 7.11 1.46
N THR A 96 5.26 5.98 1.96
CA THR A 96 6.28 5.15 1.32
C THR A 96 5.61 3.91 0.74
N PHE A 97 5.98 3.52 -0.48
CA PHE A 97 5.47 2.28 -1.07
C PHE A 97 6.32 1.10 -0.58
N ILE A 98 5.70 0.16 0.13
CA ILE A 98 6.41 -0.89 0.87
C ILE A 98 6.34 -2.24 0.18
N ASP A 99 5.15 -2.61 -0.31
CA ASP A 99 4.91 -3.96 -0.82
C ASP A 99 3.88 -3.94 -1.93
N PHE A 100 4.12 -4.74 -2.96
CA PHE A 100 3.17 -5.01 -4.04
C PHE A 100 3.07 -6.52 -4.24
N ARG A 101 1.88 -7.05 -4.05
CA ARG A 101 1.56 -8.46 -4.22
C ARG A 101 0.59 -8.64 -5.34
N GLU A 102 1.02 -9.39 -6.34
CA GLU A 102 0.15 -9.89 -7.39
C GLU A 102 -0.73 -11.02 -6.86
N GLY A 103 -1.94 -11.12 -7.41
CA GLY A 103 -2.83 -12.25 -7.19
C GLY A 103 -2.28 -13.53 -7.80
N ASP A 104 -2.88 -14.66 -7.42
CA ASP A 104 -2.47 -16.00 -7.81
C ASP A 104 -2.55 -16.27 -9.32
N ARG A 105 -3.49 -15.61 -10.02
CA ARG A 105 -3.77 -15.86 -11.43
C ARG A 105 -4.06 -14.59 -12.22
N THR A 106 -3.63 -14.61 -13.48
CA THR A 106 -4.09 -13.66 -14.50
C THR A 106 -5.36 -14.21 -15.16
N ASP A 107 -6.47 -13.50 -15.01
CA ASP A 107 -7.71 -13.83 -15.69
C ASP A 107 -7.66 -13.34 -17.15
N ARG A 108 -7.97 -14.23 -18.10
CA ARG A 108 -7.91 -13.95 -19.54
C ARG A 108 -9.31 -14.09 -20.17
N GLY A 109 -9.70 -13.10 -20.97
CA GLY A 109 -10.96 -13.07 -21.70
C GLY A 109 -10.95 -11.98 -22.78
N ARG A 110 -12.03 -11.20 -22.89
CA ARG A 110 -12.04 -10.00 -23.76
C ARG A 110 -11.04 -8.93 -23.31
N VAL A 111 -10.69 -8.96 -22.03
CA VAL A 111 -9.64 -8.18 -21.39
C VAL A 111 -8.80 -9.12 -20.53
N VAL A 112 -7.58 -8.71 -20.21
CA VAL A 112 -6.68 -9.40 -19.30
C VAL A 112 -6.69 -8.66 -17.97
N SER A 113 -6.81 -9.38 -16.86
CA SER A 113 -6.81 -8.75 -15.53
C SER A 113 -6.05 -9.53 -14.48
N LEU A 114 -5.57 -8.83 -13.46
CA LEU A 114 -4.82 -9.39 -12.35
C LEU A 114 -5.24 -8.70 -11.06
N ALA A 115 -5.61 -9.47 -10.04
CA ALA A 115 -5.84 -8.92 -8.69
C ALA A 115 -4.52 -8.47 -8.07
N TYR A 116 -4.53 -7.45 -7.23
CA TYR A 116 -3.34 -7.02 -6.52
C TYR A 116 -3.65 -6.45 -5.13
N GLU A 117 -2.61 -6.41 -4.32
CA GLU A 117 -2.55 -5.72 -3.03
C GLU A 117 -1.28 -4.86 -3.00
N ALA A 118 -1.42 -3.59 -2.67
CA ALA A 118 -0.33 -2.64 -2.52
C ALA A 118 -0.39 -2.01 -1.11
N VAL A 119 0.74 -2.02 -0.42
CA VAL A 119 0.86 -1.49 0.95
C VAL A 119 1.68 -0.21 0.93
N PHE A 120 1.08 0.87 1.40
CA PHE A 120 1.75 2.13 1.65
C PHE A 120 1.85 2.36 3.14
N ARG A 121 2.97 2.92 3.59
CA ARG A 121 3.23 3.22 4.99
C ARG A 121 3.82 4.60 5.16
N ARG A 122 3.32 5.37 6.11
CA ARG A 122 4.03 6.56 6.61
C ARG A 122 4.98 6.16 7.72
N ILE A 123 6.25 6.06 7.36
CA ILE A 123 7.34 5.75 8.28
C ILE A 123 7.60 6.98 9.15
N ARG A 124 7.87 6.77 10.43
CA ARG A 124 8.26 7.86 11.33
C ARG A 124 9.62 7.56 11.93
N GLU A 125 10.58 8.44 11.68
CA GLU A 125 11.84 8.43 12.41
C GLU A 125 11.59 8.94 13.84
N TYR A 126 12.14 8.23 14.84
CA TYR A 126 12.08 8.55 16.26
C TYR A 126 13.46 8.86 16.81
#